data_AF-A0A090YVJ1-F1
#
_entry.id   AF-A0A090YVJ1-F1
#
_cell.length_a   1.000
_cell.length_b   1.000
_cell.length_c   1.000
_cell.angle_alpha   90.00
_cell.angle_beta   90.00
_cell.angle_gamma   90.00
#
_symmetry.space_group_name_H-M   'P 1'
#
loop_
_entity.id
_entity.type
_entity.pdbx_description
1 polymer ?
#
loop_
_entity_poly.entity_id
_entity_poly.type
_entity_poly.pdbx_seq_one_letter_code
_entity_poly.pdbx_strand_id
1 'polypeptide(L)'
;MSKYAFVTGANKGIGYEIVRQLSEKNYHVFVGARNEELGQQAVQSLNLLNISFIPVDISNSQPIQKIKQFIDWSMDGNTTIFQRLELMKKIRKKCLTTNSGY
;
A
#
# COMPACT_ATOMS: atom_id res chain seq x y z
N MET A 1 18.72 8.69 -3.70
CA MET A 1 18.04 7.77 -2.76
C MET A 1 16.59 8.22 -2.63
N SER A 2 15.64 7.42 -3.12
CA SER A 2 14.22 7.67 -2.88
C SER A 2 13.92 7.38 -1.41
N LYS A 3 13.29 8.33 -0.72
CA LYS A 3 12.94 8.17 0.68
C LYS A 3 11.49 7.73 0.76
N TYR A 4 11.18 6.88 1.72
CA TYR A 4 9.85 6.32 1.87
C TYR A 4 9.37 6.51 3.28
N ALA A 5 8.06 6.64 3.45
CA ALA A 5 7.43 6.73 4.74
C ALA A 5 6.17 5.88 4.78
N PHE A 6 5.92 5.24 5.92
CA PHE A 6 4.68 4.53 6.17
C PHE A 6 3.94 5.22 7.30
N VAL A 7 2.72 5.67 7.04
CA VAL A 7 1.92 6.44 7.99
C VAL A 7 0.64 5.66 8.30
N THR A 8 0.49 5.25 9.55
CA THR A 8 -0.70 4.56 10.05
C THR A 8 -1.75 5.57 10.52
N GLY A 9 -3.03 5.25 10.34
CA GLY A 9 -4.11 6.18 10.72
C GLY A 9 -4.14 7.44 9.85
N ALA A 10 -3.60 7.36 8.63
CA ALA A 10 -3.48 8.47 7.70
C ALA A 10 -4.80 8.83 6.97
N ASN A 11 -5.92 8.22 7.36
CA ASN A 11 -7.23 8.52 6.79
C ASN A 11 -7.83 9.84 7.32
N LYS A 12 -7.34 10.39 8.43
CA LYS A 12 -7.82 11.66 9.00
C LYS A 12 -6.81 12.33 9.94
N GLY A 13 -7.04 13.62 10.21
CA GLY A 13 -6.31 14.37 11.24
C GLY A 13 -4.81 14.47 10.95
N ILE A 14 -3.99 14.28 11.98
CA ILE A 14 -2.53 14.49 11.92
C ILE A 14 -1.87 13.56 10.90
N GLY A 15 -2.30 12.30 10.81
CA GLY A 15 -1.73 11.34 9.86
C GLY A 15 -1.92 11.77 8.40
N TYR A 16 -3.06 12.38 8.08
CA TYR A 16 -3.36 12.90 6.74
C TYR A 16 -2.42 14.05 6.37
N GLU A 17 -2.22 15.00 7.29
CA GLU A 17 -1.33 16.14 7.09
C GLU A 17 0.15 15.71 6.99
N ILE A 18 0.56 14.71 7.79
CA ILE A 18 1.90 14.13 7.70
C ILE A 18 2.16 13.54 6.30
N VAL A 19 1.17 12.84 5.71
CA VAL A 19 1.31 12.29 4.36
C VAL A 19 1.55 13.39 3.34
N ARG A 20 0.79 14.48 3.42
CA ARG A 20 0.96 15.64 2.54
C ARG A 20 2.37 16.23 2.67
N GLN A 21 2.80 16.56 3.89
CA GLN A 21 4.11 17.18 4.11
C GLN A 21 5.28 16.28 3.71
N LEU A 22 5.17 14.97 3.91
CA LEU A 22 6.20 14.02 3.49
C LEU A 22 6.23 13.89 1.96
N SER A 23 5.07 13.85 1.32
CA SER A 23 4.97 13.84 -0.14
C SER A 23 5.59 15.10 -0.76
N GLU A 24 5.31 16.29 -0.22
CA GLU A 24 5.91 17.56 -0.65
C GLU A 24 7.45 17.57 -0.46
N LYS A 25 7.97 16.82 0.53
CA LYS A 25 9.40 16.60 0.75
C LYS A 25 10.00 15.50 -0.11
N ASN A 26 9.30 15.09 -1.17
CA ASN A 26 9.75 14.09 -2.15
C ASN A 26 9.90 12.67 -1.57
N TYR A 27 9.14 12.34 -0.52
CA TYR A 27 9.02 10.96 -0.04
C TYR A 27 7.92 10.24 -0.82
N HIS A 28 8.08 8.93 -1.03
CA HIS A 28 6.95 8.08 -1.41
C HIS A 28 6.24 7.60 -0.15
N VAL A 29 4.99 7.99 0.03
CA VAL A 29 4.27 7.78 1.30
C VAL A 29 3.22 6.70 1.16
N PHE A 30 3.31 5.68 2.00
CA PHE A 30 2.33 4.62 2.12
C PHE A 30 1.31 4.97 3.21
N VAL A 31 0.05 5.08 2.81
CA VAL A 31 -1.11 5.40 3.66
C VAL A 31 -1.67 4.10 4.21
N GLY A 32 -1.40 3.83 5.49
CA GLY A 32 -1.93 2.68 6.21
C GLY A 32 -3.24 3.02 6.92
N ALA A 33 -4.35 2.37 6.54
CA ALA A 33 -5.61 2.47 7.27
C ALA A 33 -6.36 1.13 7.31
N ARG A 34 -7.17 0.94 8.35
CA ARG A 34 -7.99 -0.27 8.52
C ARG A 34 -9.17 -0.31 7.54
N ASN A 35 -9.78 0.85 7.29
CA ASN A 35 -10.90 0.97 6.37
C ASN A 35 -10.36 1.33 4.99
N GLU A 36 -10.56 0.42 4.03
CA GLU A 36 -10.11 0.56 2.65
C GLU A 36 -10.78 1.73 1.94
N GLU A 37 -12.09 1.89 2.08
CA GLU A 37 -12.85 2.98 1.45
C GLU A 37 -12.34 4.35 1.91
N LEU A 38 -12.20 4.54 3.23
CA LEU A 38 -11.69 5.79 3.80
C LEU A 38 -10.22 6.04 3.43
N GLY A 39 -9.42 4.98 3.32
CA GLY A 39 -8.02 5.08 2.91
C GLY A 39 -7.86 5.46 1.44
N GLN A 40 -8.66 4.87 0.55
CA GLN A 40 -8.69 5.21 -0.87
C GLN A 40 -9.20 6.63 -1.08
N GLN A 41 -10.27 7.04 -0.39
CA GLN A 41 -10.76 8.42 -0.42
C GLN A 41 -9.69 9.42 0.01
N ALA A 42 -8.92 9.11 1.06
CA ALA A 42 -7.82 9.97 1.51
C ALA A 42 -6.74 10.14 0.44
N VAL A 43 -6.33 9.05 -0.22
CA VAL A 43 -5.36 9.08 -1.32
C VAL A 43 -5.89 9.86 -2.52
N GLN A 44 -7.14 9.64 -2.92
CA GLN A 44 -7.79 10.37 -4.00
C GLN A 44 -7.91 11.88 -3.69
N SER A 45 -8.27 12.21 -2.45
CA SER A 45 -8.43 13.60 -2.01
C SER A 45 -7.10 14.36 -1.97
N LEU A 46 -6.01 13.68 -1.61
CA LEU A 46 -4.67 14.26 -1.66
C LEU A 46 -4.21 14.48 -3.11
N ASN A 47 -4.60 13.59 -4.03
CA ASN A 47 -4.28 13.66 -5.46
C ASN A 47 -2.77 13.84 -5.75
N LEU A 48 -1.93 13.10 -5.00
CA LEU A 48 -0.47 13.13 -5.12
C LEU A 48 0.01 11.87 -5.85
N LEU A 49 1.07 12.00 -6.66
CA LEU A 49 1.56 10.89 -7.50
C LEU A 49 2.45 9.90 -6.73
N ASN A 50 2.99 10.32 -5.60
CA ASN A 50 3.95 9.60 -4.76
C ASN A 50 3.32 9.07 -3.47
N ILE A 51 2.02 8.76 -3.50
CA ILE A 51 1.33 8.16 -2.37
C ILE A 51 0.64 6.85 -2.78
N SER A 52 0.55 5.89 -1.85
CA SER A 52 -0.08 4.59 -2.12
C SER A 52 -0.82 4.09 -0.90
N PHE A 53 -2.05 3.62 -1.09
CA PHE A 53 -2.82 3.04 0.01
C PHE A 53 -2.39 1.59 0.29
N ILE A 54 -2.28 1.23 1.57
CA ILE A 54 -2.11 -0.14 2.04
C ILE A 54 -3.16 -0.41 3.12
N PRO A 55 -4.06 -1.40 2.93
CA PRO A 55 -4.99 -1.81 3.98
C PRO A 55 -4.20 -2.49 5.11
N VAL A 56 -4.25 -1.89 6.29
CA VAL A 56 -3.53 -2.39 7.47
C VAL A 56 -4.43 -2.31 8.70
N ASP A 57 -4.57 -3.45 9.36
CA ASP A 57 -5.20 -3.57 10.66
C ASP A 57 -4.12 -3.87 11.71
N ILE A 58 -3.84 -2.89 12.56
CA ILE A 58 -2.85 -2.96 13.66
C ILE A 58 -3.49 -3.54 14.94
N SER A 59 -4.82 -3.60 15.00
CA SER A 59 -5.55 -4.17 16.14
C SER A 59 -5.59 -5.69 16.13
N ASN A 60 -5.57 -6.30 14.94
CA ASN A 60 -5.27 -7.72 14.82
C ASN A 60 -3.75 -7.88 14.74
N SER A 61 -3.21 -8.97 15.25
CA SER A 61 -1.79 -9.27 15.34
C SER A 61 -1.09 -9.47 13.97
N GLN A 62 -1.33 -8.59 12.99
CA GLN A 62 -0.43 -8.45 11.85
C GLN A 62 0.89 -7.93 12.40
N PRO A 63 1.95 -8.77 12.44
CA PRO A 63 3.22 -8.33 12.95
C PRO A 63 3.66 -7.16 12.07
N ILE A 64 4.09 -6.05 12.67
CA ILE A 64 4.71 -4.92 11.96
C ILE A 64 5.78 -5.41 10.96
N GLN A 65 6.37 -6.58 11.23
CA GLN A 65 7.26 -7.32 10.34
C GLN A 65 6.62 -7.67 8.98
N LYS A 66 5.35 -8.08 8.90
CA LYS A 66 4.66 -8.36 7.62
C LYS A 66 4.47 -7.09 6.80
N ILE A 67 4.14 -5.98 7.46
CA ILE A 67 4.00 -4.67 6.82
C ILE A 67 5.36 -4.22 6.29
N LYS A 68 6.41 -4.33 7.12
CA LYS A 68 7.79 -4.05 6.72
C LYS A 68 8.22 -4.93 5.54
N GLN A 69 7.96 -6.23 5.58
CA GLN A 69 8.27 -7.15 4.47
C GLN A 69 7.52 -6.79 3.18
N PHE A 70 6.24 -6.41 3.28
CA PHE A 70 5.45 -5.98 2.13
C PHE A 70 5.97 -4.66 1.53
N ILE A 71 6.36 -3.74 2.39
CA ILE A 71 6.93 -2.45 2.03
C ILE A 71 8.30 -2.66 1.37
N ASP A 72 9.21 -3.40 2.01
CA ASP A 72 10.51 -3.78 1.47
C ASP A 72 10.34 -4.49 0.09
N TRP A 73 9.40 -5.44 -0.02
CA TRP A 73 9.05 -6.08 -1.30
C TRP A 73 8.52 -5.11 -2.36
N SER A 74 7.78 -4.08 -1.94
CA SER A 74 7.26 -3.06 -2.87
C SER A 74 8.32 -2.05 -3.30
N MET A 75 9.44 -1.95 -2.55
CA MET A 75 10.52 -0.99 -2.75
C MET A 75 11.71 -1.56 -3.53
N ASP A 76 12.01 -2.85 -3.40
CA ASP A 76 13.19 -3.47 -4.02
C ASP A 76 12.97 -3.68 -5.53
N GLY A 77 13.47 -2.73 -6.32
CA GLY A 77 13.52 -2.80 -7.78
C GLY A 77 14.36 -3.97 -8.31
N ASN A 78 14.06 -4.33 -9.57
CA ASN A 78 14.65 -5.39 -10.43
C ASN A 78 14.56 -6.85 -9.93
N THR A 79 14.72 -7.13 -8.63
CA THR A 79 14.68 -8.52 -8.10
C THR A 79 13.25 -9.03 -7.88
N THR A 80 12.30 -8.13 -7.64
CA THR A 80 10.89 -8.48 -7.40
C THR A 80 10.04 -8.55 -8.66
N ILE A 81 10.52 -8.09 -9.82
CA ILE A 81 9.73 -8.11 -11.08
C ILE A 81 9.30 -9.54 -11.41
N PHE A 82 10.20 -10.53 -11.27
CA PHE A 82 9.89 -11.93 -11.50
C PHE A 82 8.88 -12.48 -10.49
N GLN A 83 9.06 -12.19 -9.20
CA GLN A 83 8.14 -12.62 -8.15
C GLN A 83 6.75 -11.97 -8.30
N ARG A 84 6.71 -10.70 -8.70
CA ARG A 84 5.48 -9.93 -8.96
C ARG A 84 4.77 -10.44 -10.20
N LEU A 85 5.50 -10.73 -11.29
CA LEU A 85 4.98 -11.44 -12.46
C LEU A 85 4.39 -12.81 -12.09
N GLU A 86 5.07 -13.58 -11.24
CA GLU A 86 4.63 -14.91 -10.83
C GLU A 86 3.38 -14.85 -9.93
N LEU A 87 3.31 -13.86 -9.03
CA LEU A 87 2.13 -13.58 -8.23
C LEU A 87 0.96 -13.12 -9.11
N MET A 88 1.20 -12.21 -10.07
CA MET A 88 0.18 -11.74 -11.01
C MET A 88 -0.34 -12.87 -11.91
N LYS A 89 0.52 -13.80 -12.35
CA LYS A 89 0.10 -15.02 -13.06
C LYS A 89 -0.78 -15.93 -12.19
N LYS A 90 -0.43 -16.13 -10.91
CA LYS A 90 -1.23 -16.92 -9.96
C LYS A 90 -2.61 -16.29 -9.70
N ILE A 91 -2.65 -14.97 -9.49
CA ILE A 91 -3.90 -14.23 -9.28
C ILE A 91 -4.78 -14.30 -10.53
N ARG A 92 -4.21 -14.08 -11.72
CA ARG A 92 -4.93 -14.19 -13.01
C ARG A 92 -5.47 -15.59 -13.24
N LYS A 93 -4.72 -16.65 -12.90
CA LYS A 93 -5.18 -18.04 -13.01
C LYS A 93 -6.34 -18.33 -12.06
N LYS A 94 -6.32 -17.78 -10.84
CA LYS A 94 -7.41 -17.90 -9.86
C LYS A 94 -8.68 -17.18 -10.30
N CYS A 95 -8.58 -15.98 -10.88
CA CYS A 95 -9.72 -15.25 -11.46
C CYS A 95 -10.34 -15.96 -12.68
N LEU A 96 -9.54 -16.69 -13.47
CA LEU A 96 -10.04 -17.45 -14.62
C LEU A 96 -10.75 -18.76 -14.22
N THR A 97 -10.39 -19.35 -13.07
CA THR A 97 -11.03 -20.59 -12.57
C THR A 97 -12.35 -20.34 -11.83
N THR A 98 -12.67 -19.11 -11.46
CA THR A 98 -13.91 -18.77 -10.71
C THR A 98 -15.08 -18.36 -11.60
N ASN A 99 -14.95 -18.41 -12.93
CA ASN A 99 -16.04 -18.12 -13.88
C ASN A 99 -16.57 -19.36 -14.63
N SER A 100 -16.36 -20.57 -14.10
CA SER A 100 -16.89 -21.83 -14.67
C SER A 100 -17.70 -22.57 -13.60
N GLY A 101 -18.81 -21.97 -13.17
CA GLY A 101 -19.68 -22.57 -12.17
C GLY A 101 -20.97 -21.79 -11.95
N TYR A 102 -21.70 -21.52 -13.02
CA TYR A 102 -23.15 -21.30 -13.02
C TYR A 102 -23.72 -21.94 -14.27
#